data_AF-A0A820WS51-F1
#
_entry.id   AF-A0A820WS51-F1
#
_cell.length_a   1.000
_cell.length_b   1.000
_cell.length_c   1.000
_cell.angle_alpha   90.00
_cell.angle_beta   90.00
_cell.angle_gamma   90.00
#
_symmetry.space_group_name_H-M   'P 1'
#
loop_
_entity.id
_entity.type
_entity.pdbx_description
1 polymer ?
#
loop_
_entity_poly.entity_id
_entity_poly.type
_entity_poly.pdbx_seq_one_letter_code
_entity_poly.pdbx_strand_id
1 'polypeptide(L)'
;MNKCKYSPDGYFGSKFVTAVVIGDATGQIQFEGYQVSNQCMALVRSEILLPTYDAPELGYIKETSPEQYVPDVYFKGKDSYNNEIMKIGCPLPLDYLILDVPTGFPTANNQMKSTFNDT
;
A
#
# COMPACT_ATOMS: atom_id res chain seq x y z
N MET A 1 -1.49 -13.64 6.85
CA MET A 1 -0.08 -13.37 6.47
C MET A 1 0.43 -14.48 5.56
N ASN A 2 1.33 -14.18 4.63
CA ASN A 2 1.85 -15.13 3.65
C ASN A 2 2.95 -16.02 4.24
N LYS A 3 2.82 -17.35 4.16
CA LYS A 3 3.81 -18.30 4.71
C LYS A 3 5.14 -18.20 3.94
N CYS A 4 6.24 -18.07 4.66
CA CYS A 4 7.58 -17.96 4.08
C CYS A 4 8.59 -18.72 4.93
N LYS A 5 9.25 -19.72 4.34
CA LYS A 5 10.27 -20.55 5.01
C LYS A 5 11.54 -19.78 5.37
N TYR A 6 11.79 -18.67 4.69
CA TYR A 6 12.97 -17.82 4.90
C TYR A 6 12.71 -16.67 5.88
N SER A 7 11.49 -16.53 6.39
CA SER A 7 11.18 -15.54 7.43
C SER A 7 11.39 -16.15 8.81
N PRO A 8 12.03 -15.44 9.77
CA PRO A 8 12.17 -15.91 11.15
C PRO A 8 10.84 -16.28 11.81
N ASP A 9 9.78 -15.52 11.50
CA ASP A 9 8.45 -15.71 12.08
C ASP A 9 7.60 -16.71 11.27
N GLY A 10 8.15 -17.31 10.22
CA GLY A 10 7.44 -18.22 9.31
C GLY A 10 6.46 -17.52 8.34
N TYR A 11 6.31 -16.19 8.43
CA TYR A 11 5.45 -15.38 7.58
C TYR A 11 6.18 -14.15 7.04
N PHE A 12 5.90 -13.74 5.80
CA PHE A 12 6.44 -12.52 5.21
C PHE A 12 5.42 -11.88 4.27
N GLY A 13 4.98 -10.67 4.63
CA GLY A 13 4.03 -9.87 3.88
C GLY A 13 2.67 -10.54 3.65
N SER A 14 2.02 -10.18 2.55
CA SER A 14 0.72 -10.71 2.13
C SER A 14 0.69 -10.94 0.62
N LYS A 15 -0.13 -11.90 0.18
CA LYS A 15 -0.53 -12.07 -1.23
C LYS A 15 -1.87 -11.40 -1.53
N PHE A 16 -2.47 -10.77 -0.52
CA PHE A 16 -3.72 -10.03 -0.67
C PHE A 16 -3.45 -8.76 -1.48
N VAL A 17 -4.21 -8.60 -2.54
CA VAL A 17 -4.14 -7.46 -3.46
C VAL A 17 -5.45 -6.68 -3.40
N THR A 18 -5.36 -5.40 -3.68
CA THR A 18 -6.51 -4.49 -3.79
C THR A 18 -6.66 -4.11 -5.25
N ALA A 19 -7.85 -4.30 -5.82
CA ALA A 19 -8.17 -3.79 -7.15
C ALA A 19 -9.16 -2.63 -7.02
N VAL A 20 -8.89 -1.54 -7.72
CA VAL A 20 -9.77 -0.38 -7.81
C VAL A 20 -10.27 -0.29 -9.24
N VAL A 21 -11.59 -0.19 -9.39
CA VAL A 21 -12.25 -0.05 -10.68
C VAL A 21 -12.67 1.41 -10.82
N ILE A 22 -12.10 2.10 -11.81
CA ILE A 22 -12.32 3.54 -12.04
C ILE A 22 -12.67 3.81 -13.50
N GLY A 23 -13.23 4.99 -13.77
CA GLY A 23 -13.40 5.50 -15.12
C GLY A 23 -12.15 6.26 -15.56
N ASP A 24 -11.65 5.97 -16.75
CA ASP A 24 -10.58 6.76 -17.37
C ASP A 24 -11.11 8.10 -17.90
N ALA A 25 -10.21 8.97 -18.38
CA ALA A 25 -10.57 10.28 -18.93
C ALA A 25 -11.45 10.20 -20.19
N THR A 26 -11.53 9.03 -20.83
CA THR A 26 -12.34 8.76 -22.02
C THR A 26 -13.70 8.14 -21.70
N GLY A 27 -13.99 7.89 -20.42
CA GLY A 27 -15.21 7.23 -19.95
C GLY A 27 -15.19 5.69 -20.09
N GLN A 28 -14.03 5.10 -20.35
CA GLN A 28 -13.84 3.64 -20.35
C GLN A 28 -13.54 3.14 -18.93
N ILE A 29 -13.87 1.88 -18.68
CA ILE A 29 -13.61 1.22 -17.40
C ILE A 29 -12.15 0.77 -17.35
N GLN A 30 -11.40 1.27 -16.37
CA GLN A 30 -10.01 0.93 -16.10
C GLN A 30 -9.90 0.17 -14.76
N PHE A 31 -8.99 -0.81 -14.74
CA PHE A 31 -8.67 -1.61 -13.56
C PHE A 31 -7.27 -1.27 -13.08
N GLU A 32 -7.15 -0.83 -11.84
CA GLU A 32 -5.86 -0.52 -11.21
C GLU A 32 -5.63 -1.48 -10.05
N GLY A 33 -4.46 -2.08 -10.01
CA GLY A 33 -4.08 -3.05 -9.00
C GLY A 33 -3.07 -2.43 -8.04
N TYR A 34 -3.30 -2.62 -6.75
CA TYR A 34 -2.46 -2.08 -5.69
C TYR A 34 -2.14 -3.13 -4.63
N GLN A 35 -0.96 -2.98 -4.06
CA GLN A 35 -0.57 -3.65 -2.83
C GLN A 35 0.12 -2.64 -1.91
N VAL A 36 0.04 -2.84 -0.60
CA VAL A 36 0.76 -1.98 0.35
C VAL A 36 2.09 -2.60 0.74
N SER A 37 3.06 -1.75 1.06
CA SER A 37 4.36 -2.17 1.56
C SER A 37 4.24 -2.85 2.92
N ASN A 38 5.19 -3.73 3.24
CA ASN A 38 5.26 -4.38 4.56
C ASN A 38 5.47 -3.34 5.69
N GLN A 39 6.10 -2.20 5.38
CA GLN A 39 6.27 -1.09 6.32
C GLN A 39 4.92 -0.44 6.64
N CYS A 40 4.09 -0.18 5.63
CA CYS A 40 2.72 0.31 5.80
C CYS A 40 1.89 -0.64 6.68
N MET A 41 1.97 -1.94 6.40
CA MET A 41 1.29 -2.96 7.19
C MET A 41 1.67 -2.91 8.67
N ALA A 42 2.96 -2.68 8.97
CA ALA A 42 3.43 -2.55 10.34
C ALA A 42 2.92 -1.26 11.01
N LEU A 43 2.93 -0.12 10.31
CA LEU A 43 2.45 1.16 10.83
C LEU A 43 0.95 1.12 11.15
N VAL A 44 0.14 0.53 10.26
CA VAL A 44 -1.31 0.37 10.46
C VAL A 44 -1.60 -0.62 11.58
N ARG A 45 -0.87 -1.75 11.63
CA ARG A 45 -1.03 -2.75 12.70
C ARG A 45 -0.70 -2.18 14.08
N SER A 46 0.22 -1.23 14.14
CA SER A 46 0.58 -0.53 15.38
C SER A 46 -0.29 0.70 15.63
N GLU A 47 -1.33 1.00 14.84
CA GLU A 47 -2.17 2.20 15.00
C GLU A 47 -1.38 3.53 15.02
N ILE A 48 -0.26 3.57 14.29
CA ILE A 48 0.63 4.74 14.20
C ILE A 48 0.24 5.65 13.03
N LEU A 49 -0.17 5.05 11.91
CA LEU A 49 -0.56 5.77 10.70
C LEU A 49 -2.06 6.06 10.73
N LEU A 50 -2.41 7.33 10.72
CA LEU A 50 -3.78 7.84 10.69
C LEU A 50 -4.07 8.52 9.34
N PRO A 51 -5.30 8.41 8.83
CA PRO A 51 -5.71 9.18 7.66
C PRO A 51 -5.79 10.67 8.00
N THR A 52 -5.50 11.53 7.03
CA THR A 52 -5.76 12.97 7.14
C THR A 52 -7.15 13.30 6.59
N TYR A 53 -7.72 14.42 7.03
CA TYR A 53 -9.05 14.86 6.58
C TYR A 53 -8.99 15.63 5.24
N ASP A 54 -8.04 16.56 5.11
CA ASP A 54 -7.97 17.49 3.97
C ASP A 54 -7.10 17.00 2.79
N ALA A 55 -6.24 16.00 2.99
CA ALA A 55 -5.19 15.60 2.05
C ALA A 55 -5.06 14.07 1.94
N PRO A 56 -5.97 13.38 1.22
CA PRO A 56 -6.01 11.90 1.16
C PRO A 56 -4.71 11.24 0.67
N GLU A 57 -3.86 11.98 -0.04
CA GLU A 57 -2.53 11.56 -0.49
C GLU A 57 -1.47 11.53 0.63
N LEU A 58 -1.79 12.10 1.79
CA LEU A 58 -0.92 12.20 2.96
C LEU A 58 -1.49 11.39 4.14
N GLY A 59 -0.59 10.70 4.84
CA GLY A 59 -0.83 10.06 6.12
C GLY A 59 -0.27 10.88 7.28
N TYR A 60 -0.99 10.91 8.39
CA TYR A 60 -0.54 11.51 9.63
C TYR A 60 0.07 10.45 10.55
N ILE A 61 1.24 10.74 11.11
CA ILE A 61 1.88 9.87 12.10
C ILE A 61 1.48 10.38 13.48
N LYS A 62 0.85 9.50 14.28
CA LYS A 62 0.40 9.80 15.64
C LYS A 62 1.57 10.26 16.51
N GLU A 63 1.31 11.18 17.44
CA GLU A 63 2.31 11.57 18.43
C GLU A 63 2.50 10.48 19.50
N THR A 64 3.69 10.44 20.10
CA THR A 64 3.94 9.54 21.25
C THR A 64 3.00 9.91 22.39
N SER A 65 2.35 8.89 22.94
CA SER A 65 1.46 9.00 24.10
C SER A 65 2.01 8.16 25.26
N PRO A 66 1.59 8.39 26.50
CA PRO A 66 1.99 7.55 27.63
C PRO A 66 1.64 6.07 27.44
N GLU A 67 0.56 5.77 26.72
CA GLU A 67 0.12 4.40 26.43
C GLU A 67 0.91 3.75 25.28
N GLN A 68 1.50 4.54 24.38
CA GLN A 68 2.06 4.05 23.14
C GLN A 68 3.24 4.92 22.64
N TYR A 69 4.39 4.27 22.49
CA TYR A 69 5.56 4.86 21.85
C TYR A 69 5.39 4.91 20.32
N VAL A 70 5.63 6.08 19.73
CA VAL A 70 5.66 6.27 18.28
C VAL A 70 7.07 6.71 17.86
N PRO A 71 7.78 5.92 17.03
CA PRO A 71 9.11 6.28 16.55
C PRO A 71 9.03 7.38 15.48
N ASP A 72 10.13 8.10 15.33
CA ASP A 72 10.30 9.04 14.22
C ASP A 72 10.31 8.29 12.89
N VAL A 73 9.39 8.67 12.00
CA VAL A 73 9.29 8.10 10.64
C VAL A 73 9.97 9.06 9.67
N TYR A 74 10.85 8.51 8.83
CA TYR A 74 11.55 9.26 7.78
C TYR A 74 11.31 8.60 6.42
N PHE A 75 11.30 9.40 5.36
CA PHE A 75 11.25 8.91 3.98
C PHE A 75 12.35 9.54 3.14
N LYS A 76 12.78 8.82 2.10
CA LYS A 76 13.80 9.30 1.16
C LYS A 76 13.14 10.03 -0.01
N GLY A 77 13.48 11.29 -0.19
CA GLY A 77 13.11 12.09 -1.35
C GLY A 77 14.32 12.40 -2.22
N LYS A 78 14.05 12.96 -3.40
CA LYS A 78 15.07 13.59 -4.24
C LYS A 78 14.92 15.11 -4.19
N ASP A 79 16.05 15.82 -4.16
CA ASP A 79 16.06 17.28 -4.30
C ASP A 79 16.07 17.72 -5.78
N SER A 80 16.09 19.03 -6.02
CA SER A 80 16.17 19.62 -7.37
C SER A 80 17.46 19.28 -8.13
N TYR A 81 18.47 18.75 -7.43
CA TYR A 81 19.76 18.34 -7.97
C TYR A 81 19.90 16.81 -8.03
N ASN A 82 18.80 16.08 -7.82
CA ASN A 82 18.73 14.62 -7.84
C ASN A 82 19.59 13.93 -6.76
N ASN A 83 19.89 14.63 -5.65
CA ASN A 83 20.51 14.02 -4.46
C ASN A 83 19.45 13.33 -3.60
N GLU A 84 19.82 12.22 -2.95
CA GLU A 84 18.97 11.58 -1.94
C GLU A 84 18.98 12.39 -0.64
N ILE A 85 17.81 12.84 -0.21
CA ILE A 85 17.61 13.53 1.06
C ILE A 85 16.61 12.78 1.93
N MET A 86 16.87 12.73 3.24
CA MET A 86 15.91 12.19 4.21
C MET A 86 15.02 13.30 4.74
N LYS A 87 13.70 13.09 4.70
CA LYS A 87 12.69 14.02 5.21
C LYS A 87 11.88 13.37 6.32
N ILE A 88 11.41 14.18 7.26
CA ILE A 88 10.51 13.75 8.34
C ILE A 88 9.14 13.43 7.73
N GLY A 89 8.59 12.26 8.05
CA GLY A 89 7.30 11.75 7.58
C GLY A 89 6.12 12.22 8.43
N CYS A 90 6.00 13.52 8.70
CA CYS A 90 4.83 14.09 9.36
C CYS A 90 4.50 15.46 8.73
N PRO A 91 3.65 15.50 7.69
CA PRO A 91 2.88 14.38 7.10
C PRO A 91 3.72 13.46 6.17
N LEU A 92 3.34 12.18 6.10
CA LEU A 92 3.99 11.15 5.28
C LEU A 92 3.24 10.96 3.94
N PRO A 93 3.89 11.12 2.77
CA PRO A 93 3.22 10.84 1.50
C PRO A 93 2.94 9.34 1.32
N LEU A 94 1.69 8.99 1.02
CA LEU A 94 1.25 7.58 0.94
C LEU A 94 1.77 6.85 -0.30
N ASP A 95 2.18 7.57 -1.34
CA ASP A 95 2.78 6.97 -2.55
C ASP A 95 4.03 6.13 -2.25
N TYR A 96 4.77 6.46 -1.19
CA TYR A 96 5.93 5.66 -0.75
C TYR A 96 5.53 4.33 -0.09
N LEU A 97 4.26 4.17 0.25
CA LEU A 97 3.71 3.01 0.94
C LEU A 97 2.89 2.10 0.01
N ILE A 98 2.55 2.56 -1.19
CA ILE A 98 1.73 1.85 -2.17
C ILE A 98 2.62 1.29 -3.28
N LEU A 99 2.27 0.11 -3.77
CA LEU A 99 2.92 -0.60 -4.86
C LEU A 99 1.90 -0.88 -5.96
N ASP A 100 2.28 -0.56 -7.19
CA ASP A 100 1.48 -0.89 -8.37
C ASP A 100 1.58 -2.38 -8.70
N VAL A 101 0.42 -3.00 -8.94
CA VAL A 101 0.29 -4.38 -9.35
C VAL A 101 -0.34 -4.41 -10.74
N PRO A 102 0.32 -5.02 -11.74
CA PRO A 102 -0.22 -5.07 -13.09
C PRO A 102 -1.53 -5.85 -13.12
N THR A 103 -2.55 -5.26 -13.75
CA THR A 103 -3.86 -5.85 -13.99
C THR A 103 -3.98 -6.28 -15.45
N GLY A 104 -4.74 -7.34 -15.71
CA GLY A 104 -4.93 -7.82 -17.07
C GLY A 104 -5.83 -9.04 -17.14
N PHE A 105 -6.31 -9.33 -18.34
CA PHE A 105 -7.18 -10.46 -18.60
C PHE A 105 -6.42 -11.57 -19.33
N PRO A 106 -6.67 -12.85 -18.98
CA PRO A 106 -6.13 -13.97 -19.73
C PRO A 106 -6.70 -14.02 -21.15
N THR A 107 -5.86 -14.38 -22.12
CA THR A 107 -6.27 -14.66 -23.50
C THR A 107 -7.32 -15.78 -23.52
N ALA A 108 -8.30 -15.68 -24.43
CA ALA A 108 -9.50 -16.53 -24.50
C ALA A 108 -9.25 -18.05 -24.38
N ASN A 109 -8.07 -18.54 -24.79
CA ASN A 109 -7.73 -19.96 -24.77
C ASN A 109 -7.33 -20.51 -23.38
N ASN A 110 -7.06 -19.64 -22.38
CA ASN A 110 -6.60 -20.03 -21.04
C ASN A 110 -7.55 -19.61 -19.91
N GLN A 111 -8.82 -19.34 -20.23
CA GLN A 111 -9.80 -18.98 -19.20
C GLN A 111 -10.28 -20.21 -18.43
N MET A 112 -9.92 -20.31 -17.15
CA MET A 112 -10.60 -21.22 -16.23
C MET A 112 -12.00 -20.68 -15.97
N LYS A 113 -13.03 -21.49 -16.23
CA LYS A 113 -14.42 -21.15 -15.90
C LYS A 113 -14.54 -21.00 -14.38
N SER A 114 -14.78 -19.79 -13.89
CA SER A 114 -15.15 -19.58 -12.49
C SER A 114 -16.60 -20.03 -12.31
N THR A 115 -16.79 -21.22 -11.75
CA THR A 115 -18.11 -21.69 -11.30
C THR A 115 -18.50 -20.88 -10.06
N PHE A 116 -19.08 -19.70 -10.27
CA PHE A 116 -19.87 -19.08 -9.23
C PHE A 116 -21.16 -19.89 -9.13
N ASN A 117 -21.26 -20.72 -8.08
CA ASN A 117 -22.50 -21.40 -7.76
C ASN A 117 -23.49 -20.35 -7.26
N ASP A 118 -24.29 -19.80 -8.17
CA ASP A 118 -25.48 -19.06 -7.81
C ASP A 118 -26.43 -20.03 -7.07
N THR A 119 -26.71 -19.74 -5.81
CA THR A 119 -27.79 -20.35 -5.04
C THR A 119 -28.94 -19.37 -4.97
#